data_AF-A0A7Y7C7T5-F1
#
_entry.id   AF-A0A7Y7C7T5-F1
#
_cell.length_a   1.000
_cell.length_b   1.000
_cell.length_c   1.000
_cell.angle_alpha   90.00
_cell.angle_beta   90.00
_cell.angle_gamma   90.00
#
_symmetry.space_group_name_H-M   'P 1'
#
loop_
_entity.id
_entity.type
_entity.pdbx_description
1 polymer ?
#
loop_
_entity_poly.entity_id
_entity_poly.type
_entity_poly.pdbx_seq_one_letter_code
_entity_poly.pdbx_strand_id
1 'polypeptide(L)'
;MNTNVRLKVAYKSPQSLVGEYTRSVGQGGATLQTRRSLPLGTRFTFELHAGGLPRPVEVLGEVVQVEPREERNYLVTVRYGASEDRTALDAVLQRIFAAQEQEGLRRFPRLPLHLRALEATPLSPTFLVRDISRGGVGLEVMAPTLPRHVRVGTPFLLEMDLTGGSLLLHGEVVWTSSVPRKNATEATPGFGATFGRLRAPMQQRLDALLALESLPPAPWKARVSFGMDAVTRMP
;
A
#
# COMPACT_ATOMS: atom_id res chain seq x y z
N MET A 1 9.20 11.25 -32.45
CA MET A 1 9.27 9.81 -32.16
C MET A 1 9.07 9.62 -30.67
N ASN A 2 8.01 8.94 -30.24
CA ASN A 2 7.82 8.65 -28.81
C ASN A 2 8.77 7.52 -28.43
N THR A 3 9.81 7.85 -27.67
CA THR A 3 10.68 6.86 -27.06
C THR A 3 9.86 6.03 -26.07
N ASN A 4 9.88 4.71 -26.24
CA ASN A 4 9.27 3.77 -25.30
C ASN A 4 10.39 3.00 -24.59
N VAL A 5 10.41 3.05 -23.26
CA VAL A 5 11.42 2.42 -22.42
C VAL A 5 10.78 1.30 -21.62
N ARG A 6 11.31 0.08 -21.72
CA ARG A 6 10.88 -1.07 -20.92
C ARG A 6 11.87 -1.31 -19.79
N LEU A 7 11.39 -1.33 -18.55
CA LEU A 7 12.19 -1.61 -17.36
C LEU A 7 11.70 -2.90 -16.70
N LYS A 8 12.59 -3.86 -16.54
CA LYS A 8 12.31 -5.10 -15.83
C LYS A 8 12.72 -4.97 -14.37
N VAL A 9 11.79 -5.25 -13.46
CA VAL A 9 12.02 -5.22 -12.03
C VAL A 9 11.69 -6.58 -11.45
N ALA A 10 12.68 -7.23 -10.83
CA ALA A 10 12.52 -8.56 -10.26
C ALA A 10 12.34 -8.48 -8.74
N TYR A 11 11.26 -9.06 -8.24
CA TYR A 11 10.96 -9.18 -6.82
C TYR A 11 11.16 -10.62 -6.36
N LYS A 12 11.62 -10.76 -5.12
CA LYS A 12 11.87 -12.07 -4.50
C LYS A 12 10.59 -12.88 -4.26
N SER A 13 9.45 -12.22 -4.06
CA SER A 13 8.18 -12.87 -3.79
C SER A 13 6.99 -12.09 -4.35
N PRO A 14 5.84 -12.77 -4.59
CA PRO A 14 4.56 -12.12 -4.89
C PRO A 14 4.21 -10.99 -3.93
N GLN A 15 4.42 -11.20 -2.63
CA GLN A 15 4.10 -10.21 -1.59
C GLN A 15 4.96 -8.95 -1.71
N SER A 16 6.26 -9.10 -1.99
CA SER A 16 7.15 -7.95 -2.21
C SER A 16 6.77 -7.17 -3.47
N LEU A 17 6.35 -7.87 -4.53
CA LEU A 17 5.85 -7.23 -5.75
C LEU A 17 4.59 -6.41 -5.46
N VAL A 18 3.58 -7.00 -4.82
CA VAL A 18 2.33 -6.30 -4.52
C VAL A 18 2.53 -5.17 -3.50
N GLY A 19 3.42 -5.36 -2.53
CA GLY A 19 3.80 -4.30 -1.61
C GLY A 19 4.44 -3.11 -2.33
N GLU A 20 5.32 -3.35 -3.31
CA GLU A 20 5.90 -2.24 -4.08
C GLU A 20 4.90 -1.64 -5.06
N TYR A 21 4.06 -2.46 -5.72
CA TYR A 21 2.97 -1.99 -6.56
C TYR A 21 2.07 -1.02 -5.78
N THR A 22 1.58 -1.42 -4.59
CA THR A 22 0.69 -0.58 -3.80
C THR A 22 1.36 0.69 -3.27
N ARG A 23 2.66 0.63 -2.95
CA ARG A 23 3.44 1.81 -2.55
C ARG A 23 3.61 2.80 -3.69
N SER A 24 4.21 2.34 -4.79
CA SER A 24 4.64 3.17 -5.92
C SER A 24 3.43 3.68 -6.72
N VAL A 25 2.50 2.79 -7.08
CA VAL A 25 1.27 3.17 -7.79
C VAL A 25 0.38 4.02 -6.88
N GLY A 26 0.30 3.69 -5.59
CA GLY A 26 -0.46 4.48 -4.61
C GLY A 26 0.10 5.87 -4.36
N GLN A 27 1.41 6.09 -4.56
CA GLN A 27 1.99 7.44 -4.54
C GLN A 27 1.77 8.21 -5.85
N GLY A 28 1.40 7.50 -6.93
CA GLY A 28 1.10 8.08 -8.25
C GLY A 28 2.29 8.17 -9.19
N GLY A 29 3.48 7.74 -8.76
CA GLY A 29 4.68 7.79 -9.57
C GLY A 29 5.93 7.35 -8.82
N ALA A 30 7.06 7.40 -9.51
CA ALA A 30 8.38 7.22 -8.93
C ALA A 30 9.38 8.19 -9.54
N THR A 31 10.43 8.49 -8.79
CA THR A 31 11.58 9.27 -9.27
C THR A 31 12.75 8.33 -9.50
N LEU A 32 13.30 8.38 -10.71
CA LEU A 32 14.41 7.54 -11.16
C LEU A 32 15.64 8.41 -11.40
N GLN A 33 16.80 7.97 -10.92
CA GLN A 33 18.08 8.59 -11.27
C GLN A 33 18.64 7.97 -12.55
N THR A 34 19.06 8.80 -13.50
CA THR A 34 19.60 8.37 -14.79
C THR A 34 20.79 9.23 -15.19
N ARG A 35 21.74 8.63 -15.95
CA ARG A 35 22.90 9.33 -16.52
C ARG A 35 22.57 10.10 -17.81
N ARG A 36 21.37 9.90 -18.36
CA ARG A 36 20.90 10.57 -19.58
C ARG A 36 19.57 11.22 -19.31
N SER A 37 19.40 12.43 -19.82
CA SER A 37 18.09 13.08 -19.86
C SER A 37 17.13 12.25 -20.71
N LEU A 38 15.86 12.26 -20.31
CA LEU A 38 14.76 11.66 -21.07
C LEU A 38 13.77 12.75 -21.43
N PRO A 39 13.25 12.82 -22.67
CA PRO A 39 12.22 13.79 -23.01
C PRO A 39 10.97 13.64 -22.13
N LEU A 40 10.32 14.77 -21.82
CA LEU A 40 8.96 14.75 -21.27
C LEU A 40 8.03 13.98 -22.21
N GLY A 41 7.08 13.23 -21.64
CA GLY A 41 6.18 12.36 -22.39
C GLY A 41 6.79 11.02 -22.82
N THR A 42 8.07 10.76 -22.50
CA THR A 42 8.67 9.42 -22.70
C THR A 42 7.82 8.38 -21.96
N ARG A 43 7.38 7.36 -22.68
CA ARG A 43 6.55 6.29 -22.12
C ARG A 43 7.42 5.20 -21.53
N PHE A 44 7.04 4.74 -20.36
CA PHE A 44 7.64 3.62 -19.66
C PHE A 44 6.65 2.46 -19.56
N THR A 45 7.15 1.25 -19.73
CA THR A 45 6.50 0.02 -19.28
C THR A 45 7.38 -0.62 -18.22
N PHE A 46 6.90 -0.65 -16.98
CA PHE A 46 7.55 -1.36 -15.88
C PHE A 46 6.99 -2.77 -15.81
N GLU A 47 7.84 -3.76 -16.07
CA GLU A 47 7.52 -5.17 -15.95
C GLU A 47 7.93 -5.67 -14.56
N LEU A 48 6.96 -5.86 -13.70
CA LEU A 48 7.17 -6.37 -12.35
C LEU A 48 7.10 -7.90 -12.39
N HIS A 49 8.23 -8.56 -12.14
CA HIS A 49 8.36 -10.01 -12.12
C HIS A 49 8.45 -10.53 -10.68
N ALA A 50 7.80 -11.66 -10.40
CA ALA A 50 8.00 -12.42 -9.18
C ALA A 50 7.95 -13.93 -9.47
N GLY A 51 8.63 -14.72 -8.64
CA GLY A 51 8.70 -16.18 -8.81
C GLY A 51 7.32 -16.84 -8.85
N GLY A 52 7.11 -17.73 -9.82
CA GLY A 52 5.88 -18.49 -10.00
C GLY A 52 4.74 -17.76 -10.73
N LEU A 53 5.01 -16.60 -11.34
CA LEU A 53 4.07 -15.92 -12.23
C LEU A 53 4.45 -16.17 -13.70
N PRO A 54 3.51 -16.57 -14.58
CA PRO A 54 3.80 -16.82 -15.99
C PRO A 54 3.98 -15.54 -16.81
N ARG A 55 3.41 -14.42 -16.35
CA ARG A 55 3.48 -13.09 -16.99
C ARG A 55 3.81 -12.02 -15.95
N PRO A 56 4.59 -10.97 -16.30
CA PRO A 56 4.83 -9.85 -15.40
C PRO A 56 3.55 -9.03 -15.19
N VAL A 57 3.47 -8.35 -14.05
CA VAL A 57 2.52 -7.25 -13.87
C VAL A 57 3.09 -6.03 -14.57
N GLU A 58 2.34 -5.46 -15.52
CA GLU A 58 2.78 -4.26 -16.23
C GLU A 58 2.19 -3.01 -15.58
N VAL A 59 3.05 -2.02 -15.33
CA VAL A 59 2.65 -0.67 -14.94
C VAL A 59 3.12 0.30 -16.01
N LEU A 60 2.20 1.08 -16.55
CA LEU A 60 2.53 2.11 -17.53
C LEU A 60 2.94 3.38 -16.81
N GLY A 61 3.87 4.13 -17.40
CA GLY A 61 4.30 5.40 -16.86
C GLY A 61 4.65 6.42 -17.95
N GLU A 62 4.61 7.68 -17.58
CA GLU A 62 5.00 8.78 -18.45
C GLU A 62 5.94 9.72 -17.70
N VAL A 63 7.03 10.13 -18.34
CA VAL A 63 7.94 11.13 -17.80
C VAL A 63 7.23 12.49 -17.75
N VAL A 64 7.04 13.02 -16.54
CA VAL A 64 6.35 14.31 -16.31
C VAL A 64 7.28 15.40 -15.83
N GLN A 65 8.47 15.05 -15.34
CA GLN A 65 9.45 16.01 -14.83
C GLN A 65 10.87 15.46 -15.00
N VAL A 66 11.80 16.35 -15.32
CA VAL A 66 13.22 16.04 -15.48
C VAL A 66 14.01 17.15 -14.80
N GLU A 67 14.81 16.79 -13.81
CA GLU A 67 15.67 17.71 -13.09
C GLU A 67 17.14 17.33 -13.31
N PRO A 68 17.98 18.26 -13.80
CA PRO A 68 19.42 18.04 -13.82
C PRO A 68 19.96 17.95 -12.38
N ARG A 69 20.99 17.12 -12.20
CA ARG A 69 21.78 16.97 -10.98
C ARG A 69 23.27 17.04 -11.33
N GLU A 70 24.10 17.10 -10.30
CA GLU A 70 25.56 17.10 -10.43
C GLU A 70 26.07 15.84 -11.18
N GLU A 71 27.28 15.93 -11.71
CA GLU A 71 27.95 14.83 -12.43
C GLU A 71 27.20 14.31 -13.67
N ARG A 72 26.44 15.16 -14.35
CA ARG A 72 25.63 14.80 -15.55
C ARG A 72 24.56 13.73 -15.25
N ASN A 73 24.07 13.69 -14.02
CA ASN A 73 22.92 12.88 -13.66
C ASN A 73 21.62 13.69 -13.80
N TYR A 74 20.50 12.99 -13.92
CA TYR A 74 19.16 13.56 -13.95
C TYR A 74 18.25 12.78 -13.02
N LEU A 75 17.35 13.47 -12.34
CA LEU A 75 16.20 12.86 -11.70
C LEU A 75 15.00 12.98 -12.64
N VAL A 76 14.38 11.85 -12.94
CA VAL A 76 13.23 11.76 -13.83
C VAL A 76 12.04 11.28 -13.01
N THR A 77 10.99 12.09 -12.93
CA THR A 77 9.74 11.68 -12.29
C THR A 77 8.82 11.09 -13.33
N VAL A 78 8.42 9.85 -13.10
CA VAL A 78 7.48 9.10 -13.93
C VAL A 78 6.16 9.02 -13.19
N ARG A 79 5.10 9.57 -13.78
CA ARG A 79 3.73 9.40 -13.29
C ARG A 79 3.21 8.06 -13.78
N TYR A 80 2.65 7.25 -12.89
CA TYR A 80 2.04 5.99 -13.28
C TYR A 80 0.65 6.21 -13.88
N GLY A 81 0.33 5.39 -14.88
CA GLY A 81 -1.00 5.25 -15.47
C GLY A 81 -1.60 3.90 -15.12
N ALA A 82 -2.92 3.79 -15.30
CA ALA A 82 -3.60 2.49 -15.20
C ALA A 82 -3.18 1.59 -16.37
N SER A 83 -2.89 0.33 -16.07
CA SER A 83 -2.89 -0.72 -17.10
C SER A 83 -4.33 -1.15 -17.35
N GLU A 84 -4.71 -1.32 -18.62
CA GLU A 84 -6.02 -1.87 -19.00
C GLU A 84 -6.08 -3.39 -18.74
N ASP A 85 -4.95 -4.10 -18.87
CA ASP A 85 -4.85 -5.53 -18.55
C ASP A 85 -4.45 -5.72 -17.08
N ARG A 86 -5.37 -6.30 -16.31
CA ARG A 86 -5.19 -6.66 -14.89
C ARG A 86 -4.91 -8.14 -14.66
N THR A 87 -4.93 -8.96 -15.71
CA THR A 87 -4.86 -10.42 -15.59
C THR A 87 -3.65 -10.89 -14.77
N ALA A 88 -2.49 -10.29 -15.01
CA ALA A 88 -1.27 -10.63 -14.26
C ALA A 88 -1.32 -10.15 -12.80
N LEU A 89 -1.96 -9.00 -12.53
CA LEU A 89 -2.15 -8.49 -11.18
C LEU A 89 -3.09 -9.43 -10.40
N ASP A 90 -4.23 -9.77 -10.98
CA ASP A 90 -5.21 -10.63 -10.31
C ASP A 90 -4.62 -12.03 -10.05
N ALA A 91 -3.81 -12.56 -10.97
CA ALA A 91 -3.08 -13.82 -10.77
C ALA A 91 -2.08 -13.77 -9.61
N VAL A 92 -1.36 -12.65 -9.42
CA VAL A 92 -0.44 -12.52 -8.29
C VAL A 92 -1.19 -12.38 -6.96
N LEU A 93 -2.33 -11.68 -6.94
CA LEU A 93 -3.19 -11.57 -5.76
C LEU A 93 -3.74 -12.94 -5.34
N GLN A 94 -4.29 -13.70 -6.29
CA GLN A 94 -4.78 -15.06 -6.06
C GLN A 94 -3.69 -15.98 -5.50
N ARG A 95 -2.47 -15.89 -6.04
CA ARG A 95 -1.32 -16.66 -5.55
C ARG A 95 -0.97 -16.31 -4.09
N ILE A 96 -1.00 -15.03 -3.72
CA ILE A 96 -0.73 -14.59 -2.34
C ILE A 96 -1.77 -15.17 -1.37
N PHE A 97 -3.04 -15.15 -1.75
CA PHE A 97 -4.11 -15.66 -0.89
C PHE A 97 -4.07 -17.18 -0.78
N ALA A 98 -3.94 -17.90 -1.90
CA ALA A 98 -3.85 -19.36 -1.91
C ALA A 98 -2.67 -19.88 -1.07
N ALA A 99 -1.50 -19.25 -1.17
CA ALA A 99 -0.34 -19.63 -0.36
C ALA A 99 -0.60 -19.46 1.15
N GLN A 100 -1.21 -18.36 1.57
CA GLN A 100 -1.54 -18.12 2.98
C GLN A 100 -2.64 -19.04 3.51
N GLU A 101 -3.60 -19.42 2.68
CA GLU A 101 -4.62 -20.41 3.04
C GLU A 101 -4.00 -21.78 3.27
N GLN A 102 -3.05 -22.19 2.43
CA GLN A 102 -2.30 -23.45 2.58
C GLN A 102 -1.43 -23.49 3.84
N GLU A 103 -0.81 -22.36 4.21
CA GLU A 103 -0.04 -22.25 5.45
C GLU A 103 -0.91 -22.42 6.71
N GLY A 104 -2.20 -22.06 6.65
CA GLY A 104 -3.15 -22.26 7.74
C GLY A 104 -2.89 -21.43 9.01
N LEU A 105 -1.86 -20.58 9.02
CA LEU A 105 -1.45 -19.80 10.20
C LEU A 105 -2.42 -18.68 10.57
N ARG A 106 -3.31 -18.29 9.64
CA ARG A 106 -4.21 -17.14 9.79
C ARG A 106 -5.60 -17.49 9.32
N ARG A 107 -6.60 -17.01 10.05
CA ARG A 107 -8.01 -17.12 9.67
C ARG A 107 -8.34 -16.40 8.35
N PHE A 108 -7.69 -15.27 8.10
CA PHE A 108 -7.89 -14.47 6.89
C PHE A 108 -6.53 -14.18 6.23
N PRO A 109 -6.36 -14.52 4.94
CA PRO A 109 -5.21 -14.09 4.17
C PRO A 109 -5.08 -12.57 4.16
N ARG A 110 -3.83 -12.08 4.13
CA ARG A 110 -3.54 -10.65 4.11
C ARG A 110 -2.92 -10.21 2.80
N LEU A 111 -3.39 -9.08 2.31
CA LEU A 111 -2.84 -8.35 1.18
C LEU A 111 -1.81 -7.33 1.68
N PRO A 112 -0.57 -7.33 1.16
CA PRO A 112 0.33 -6.19 1.32
C PRO A 112 -0.30 -4.92 0.74
N LEU A 113 -0.49 -3.90 1.58
CA LEU A 113 -1.14 -2.66 1.19
C LEU A 113 -0.36 -1.50 1.81
N HIS A 114 0.62 -0.97 1.07
CA HIS A 114 1.48 0.10 1.53
C HIS A 114 0.89 1.47 1.23
N LEU A 115 0.09 2.00 2.16
CA LEU A 115 -0.52 3.33 2.02
C LEU A 115 -0.30 4.18 3.27
N ARG A 116 -0.18 5.49 3.05
CA ARG A 116 -0.03 6.47 4.13
C ARG A 116 -1.38 6.71 4.79
N ALA A 117 -1.40 6.64 6.12
CA ALA A 117 -2.55 6.98 6.95
C ALA A 117 -2.21 8.11 7.92
N LEU A 118 -3.15 9.02 8.13
CA LEU A 118 -2.98 10.19 9.00
C LEU A 118 -4.09 10.25 10.05
N GLU A 119 -3.77 10.74 11.25
CA GLU A 119 -4.78 11.18 12.21
C GLU A 119 -5.17 12.64 11.95
N ALA A 120 -6.39 13.03 12.33
CA ALA A 120 -6.82 14.42 12.29
C ALA A 120 -6.14 15.29 13.36
N THR A 121 -5.71 14.68 14.47
CA THR A 121 -5.05 15.38 15.57
C THR A 121 -3.73 16.01 15.09
N PRO A 122 -3.51 17.32 15.30
CA PRO A 122 -2.29 18.00 14.90
C PRO A 122 -1.04 17.33 15.49
N LEU A 123 0.06 17.37 14.72
CA LEU A 123 1.37 16.81 15.09
C LEU A 123 1.38 15.29 15.36
N SER A 124 0.29 14.58 15.05
CA SER A 124 0.29 13.12 15.08
C SER A 124 1.31 12.57 14.09
N PRO A 125 1.99 11.47 14.42
CA PRO A 125 2.90 10.86 13.48
C PRO A 125 2.15 10.33 12.26
N THR A 126 2.91 10.11 11.20
CA THR A 126 2.38 9.40 10.04
C THR A 126 2.31 7.91 10.34
N PHE A 127 1.22 7.29 9.93
CA PHE A 127 1.05 5.84 9.96
C PHE A 127 1.24 5.28 8.55
N LEU A 128 1.75 4.06 8.46
CA LEU A 128 1.88 3.31 7.23
C LEU A 128 1.07 2.02 7.40
N VAL A 129 0.03 1.85 6.61
CA VAL A 129 -0.59 0.53 6.49
C VAL A 129 0.42 -0.39 5.83
N ARG A 130 0.63 -1.56 6.41
CA ARG A 130 1.54 -2.59 5.89
C ARG A 130 0.77 -3.67 5.15
N ASP A 131 -0.28 -4.17 5.79
CA ASP A 131 -1.11 -5.24 5.28
C ASP A 131 -2.56 -5.10 5.76
N ILE A 132 -3.50 -5.60 4.96
CA ILE A 132 -4.92 -5.63 5.29
C ILE A 132 -5.52 -7.00 4.94
N SER A 133 -6.58 -7.38 5.64
CA SER A 133 -7.35 -8.60 5.42
C SER A 133 -8.83 -8.35 5.68
N ARG A 134 -9.66 -9.37 5.48
CA ARG A 134 -11.07 -9.32 5.92
C ARG A 134 -11.25 -9.10 7.42
N GLY A 135 -10.27 -9.52 8.24
CA GLY A 135 -10.40 -9.50 9.70
C GLY A 135 -9.64 -8.38 10.41
N GLY A 136 -8.83 -7.60 9.70
CA GLY A 136 -8.02 -6.56 10.33
C GLY A 136 -6.89 -6.03 9.47
N VAL A 137 -6.14 -5.10 10.05
CA VAL A 137 -5.07 -4.33 9.42
C VAL A 137 -3.83 -4.29 10.30
N GLY A 138 -2.65 -4.36 9.68
CA GLY A 138 -1.37 -4.11 10.32
C GLY A 138 -0.80 -2.75 9.92
N LEU A 139 -0.37 -1.96 10.90
CA LEU A 139 0.23 -0.65 10.68
C LEU A 139 1.59 -0.53 11.34
N GLU A 140 2.42 0.32 10.76
CA GLU A 140 3.68 0.82 11.29
C GLU A 140 3.53 2.33 11.56
N VAL A 141 4.30 2.85 12.51
CA VAL A 141 4.31 4.27 12.87
C VAL A 141 5.64 4.86 12.45
N MET A 142 5.58 5.97 11.70
CA MET A 142 6.75 6.77 11.34
C MET A 142 7.14 7.69 12.50
N ALA A 143 7.54 7.08 13.62
CA ALA A 143 8.05 7.74 14.81
C ALA A 143 8.92 6.76 15.61
N PRO A 144 9.85 7.24 16.46
CA PRO A 144 10.71 6.37 17.27
C PRO A 144 9.94 5.51 18.29
N THR A 145 8.74 5.94 18.69
CA THR A 145 7.90 5.25 19.67
C THR A 145 6.44 5.25 19.25
N LEU A 146 5.69 4.27 19.77
CA LEU A 146 4.25 4.18 19.57
C LEU A 146 3.53 5.33 20.30
N PRO A 147 2.53 6.00 19.70
CA PRO A 147 1.76 7.04 20.39
C PRO A 147 1.05 6.50 21.61
N ARG A 148 1.01 7.27 22.71
CA ARG A 148 0.49 6.82 24.01
C ARG A 148 -0.98 6.39 23.97
N HIS A 149 -1.77 6.92 23.03
CA HIS A 149 -3.17 6.56 22.84
C HIS A 149 -3.38 5.26 22.06
N VAL A 150 -2.36 4.77 21.35
CA VAL A 150 -2.42 3.51 20.60
C VAL A 150 -1.97 2.37 21.51
N ARG A 151 -2.94 1.67 22.11
CA ARG A 151 -2.70 0.55 23.04
C ARG A 151 -3.71 -0.56 22.75
N VAL A 152 -3.39 -1.79 23.14
CA VAL A 152 -4.36 -2.90 23.08
C VAL A 152 -5.62 -2.48 23.86
N GLY A 153 -6.81 -2.75 23.30
CA GLY A 153 -8.05 -2.24 23.88
C GLY A 153 -8.57 -0.97 23.21
N THR A 154 -7.70 -0.19 22.55
CA THR A 154 -8.11 1.11 22.01
C THR A 154 -9.03 0.91 20.80
N PRO A 155 -10.24 1.51 20.80
CA PRO A 155 -11.10 1.58 19.62
C PRO A 155 -10.34 2.18 18.43
N PHE A 156 -10.51 1.59 17.27
CA PHE A 156 -9.80 1.94 16.05
C PHE A 156 -10.77 2.13 14.89
N LEU A 157 -10.46 3.08 14.02
CA LEU A 157 -11.17 3.28 12.77
C LEU A 157 -10.16 3.60 11.66
N LEU A 158 -10.20 2.82 10.58
CA LEU A 158 -9.53 3.10 9.32
C LEU A 158 -10.55 3.59 8.30
N GLU A 159 -10.26 4.70 7.66
CA GLU A 159 -11.10 5.30 6.63
C GLU A 159 -10.31 5.51 5.35
N MET A 160 -10.92 5.18 4.23
CA MET A 160 -10.30 5.33 2.92
C MET A 160 -11.35 5.63 1.88
N ASP A 161 -11.10 6.62 1.04
CA ASP A 161 -11.95 6.87 -0.12
C ASP A 161 -11.64 5.87 -1.22
N LEU A 162 -12.69 5.22 -1.73
CA LEU A 162 -12.62 4.30 -2.85
C LEU A 162 -13.42 4.86 -4.01
N THR A 163 -13.10 4.38 -5.21
CA THR A 163 -13.98 4.53 -6.37
C THR A 163 -15.35 3.92 -6.03
N GLY A 164 -16.39 4.76 -5.97
CA GLY A 164 -17.74 4.36 -5.56
C GLY A 164 -18.09 4.65 -4.10
N GLY A 165 -17.22 5.30 -3.31
CA GLY A 165 -17.53 5.85 -1.98
C GLY A 165 -16.58 5.40 -0.86
N SER A 166 -16.76 5.95 0.34
CA SER A 166 -15.83 5.71 1.45
C SER A 166 -15.95 4.33 2.10
N LEU A 167 -14.81 3.77 2.48
CA LEU A 167 -14.65 2.55 3.25
C LEU A 167 -14.35 2.93 4.70
N LEU A 168 -15.19 2.47 5.64
CA LEU A 168 -15.03 2.69 7.08
C LEU A 168 -14.88 1.34 7.78
N LEU A 169 -13.71 1.09 8.34
CA LEU A 169 -13.35 -0.17 8.99
C LEU A 169 -13.10 0.09 10.47
N HIS A 170 -14.14 -0.10 11.26
CA HIS A 170 -14.11 0.05 12.71
C HIS A 170 -13.63 -1.24 13.39
N GLY A 171 -13.03 -1.09 14.57
CA GLY A 171 -12.57 -2.22 15.35
C GLY A 171 -11.73 -1.80 16.56
N GLU A 172 -10.70 -2.58 16.85
CA GLU A 172 -9.92 -2.43 18.09
C GLU A 172 -8.47 -2.84 17.87
N VAL A 173 -7.53 -2.13 18.51
CA VAL A 173 -6.13 -2.52 18.55
C VAL A 173 -5.96 -3.80 19.39
N VAL A 174 -5.37 -4.82 18.80
CA VAL A 174 -5.23 -6.17 19.42
C VAL A 174 -3.80 -6.57 19.75
N TRP A 175 -2.81 -5.92 19.15
CA TRP A 175 -1.40 -6.09 19.52
C TRP A 175 -0.60 -4.83 19.19
N THR A 176 0.49 -4.62 19.91
CA THR A 176 1.48 -3.57 19.65
C THR A 176 2.88 -4.18 19.67
N SER A 177 3.82 -3.56 18.95
CA SER A 177 5.22 -3.95 18.93
C SER A 177 6.08 -2.72 18.84
N SER A 178 7.02 -2.58 19.77
CA SER A 178 8.10 -1.58 19.72
C SER A 178 9.47 -2.24 19.69
N VAL A 179 9.52 -3.56 19.46
CA VAL A 179 10.75 -4.34 19.45
C VAL A 179 11.34 -4.32 18.03
N PRO A 180 12.65 -4.08 17.86
CA PRO A 180 13.30 -4.19 16.56
C PRO A 180 13.11 -5.57 15.96
N ARG A 181 12.92 -5.63 14.62
CA ARG A 181 12.96 -6.91 13.92
C ARG A 181 14.37 -7.50 14.02
N LYS A 182 14.46 -8.83 13.90
CA LYS A 182 15.75 -9.53 13.82
C LYS A 182 16.60 -8.89 12.72
N ASN A 183 17.80 -8.42 13.08
CA ASN A 183 18.76 -7.70 12.23
C ASN A 183 18.45 -6.22 11.91
N ALA A 184 17.51 -5.57 12.61
CA ALA A 184 17.30 -4.12 12.53
C ALA A 184 17.97 -3.40 13.71
N THR A 185 18.72 -2.34 13.43
CA THR A 185 19.33 -1.45 14.44
C THR A 185 18.30 -0.55 15.13
N GLU A 186 17.19 -0.24 14.46
CA GLU A 186 16.10 0.56 14.99
C GLU A 186 14.78 -0.22 14.97
N ALA A 187 13.95 -0.01 16.00
CA ALA A 187 12.58 -0.49 15.99
C ALA A 187 11.73 0.40 15.08
N THR A 188 10.90 -0.22 14.24
CA THR A 188 9.75 0.46 13.64
C THR A 188 8.52 0.07 14.47
N PRO A 189 8.04 0.94 15.36
CA PRO A 189 6.88 0.64 16.17
C PRO A 189 5.68 0.35 15.28
N GLY A 190 4.85 -0.59 15.68
CA GLY A 190 3.67 -0.98 14.92
C GLY A 190 2.60 -1.58 15.80
N PHE A 191 1.43 -1.76 15.21
CA PHE A 191 0.29 -2.37 15.87
C PHE A 191 -0.58 -3.06 14.83
N GLY A 192 -1.50 -3.88 15.32
CA GLY A 192 -2.57 -4.42 14.48
C GLY A 192 -3.90 -4.17 15.13
N ALA A 193 -4.88 -3.89 14.29
CA ALA A 193 -6.27 -3.76 14.69
C ALA A 193 -7.12 -4.82 14.00
N THR A 194 -8.05 -5.42 14.73
CA THR A 194 -9.10 -6.26 14.15
C THR A 194 -10.24 -5.39 13.66
N PHE A 195 -11.02 -5.89 12.70
CA PHE A 195 -12.27 -5.27 12.31
C PHE A 195 -13.45 -5.91 13.05
N GLY A 196 -14.41 -5.08 13.46
CA GLY A 196 -15.68 -5.54 13.98
C GLY A 196 -16.57 -6.15 12.89
N ARG A 197 -17.83 -6.42 13.22
CA ARG A 197 -18.80 -6.92 12.25
C ARG A 197 -19.15 -5.82 11.24
N LEU A 198 -18.73 -6.01 9.99
CA LEU A 198 -19.04 -5.10 8.89
C LEU A 198 -20.45 -5.33 8.34
N ARG A 199 -21.14 -4.24 7.96
CA ARG A 199 -22.37 -4.32 7.15
C ARG A 199 -22.02 -4.77 5.73
N ALA A 200 -22.95 -5.41 5.04
CA ALA A 200 -22.71 -6.00 3.71
C ALA A 200 -22.10 -5.02 2.69
N PRO A 201 -22.53 -3.74 2.58
CA PRO A 201 -21.90 -2.79 1.65
C PRO A 201 -20.43 -2.51 1.98
N MET A 202 -20.08 -2.51 3.26
CA MET A 202 -18.71 -2.27 3.71
C MET A 202 -17.82 -3.49 3.47
N GLN A 203 -18.39 -4.69 3.62
CA GLN A 203 -17.71 -5.94 3.26
C GLN A 203 -17.41 -6.01 1.77
N GLN A 204 -18.36 -5.63 0.91
CA GLN A 204 -18.15 -5.56 -0.55
C GLN A 204 -17.03 -4.58 -0.93
N ARG A 205 -17.01 -3.40 -0.28
CA ARG A 205 -15.92 -2.42 -0.48
C ARG A 205 -14.56 -2.93 -0.01
N LEU A 206 -14.52 -3.64 1.11
CA LEU A 206 -13.29 -4.27 1.59
C LEU A 206 -12.82 -5.36 0.62
N ASP A 207 -13.73 -6.19 0.10
CA ASP A 207 -13.39 -7.20 -0.92
C ASP A 207 -12.86 -6.55 -2.21
N ALA A 208 -13.46 -5.44 -2.66
CA ALA A 208 -12.96 -4.68 -3.81
C ALA A 208 -11.58 -4.05 -3.56
N LEU A 209 -11.29 -3.59 -2.33
CA LEU A 209 -9.96 -3.15 -1.93
C LEU A 209 -8.96 -4.32 -1.92
N LEU A 210 -9.36 -5.50 -1.43
CA LEU A 210 -8.51 -6.70 -1.41
C LEU A 210 -8.20 -7.22 -2.83
N ALA A 211 -9.07 -6.93 -3.79
CA ALA A 211 -8.84 -7.15 -5.21
C ALA A 211 -8.12 -5.98 -5.91
N LEU A 212 -7.83 -4.88 -5.21
CA LEU A 212 -7.26 -3.65 -5.77
C LEU A 212 -8.11 -3.07 -6.94
N GLU A 213 -9.43 -3.26 -6.93
CA GLU A 213 -10.36 -2.86 -8.01
C GLU A 213 -10.92 -1.46 -7.84
N SER A 214 -11.14 -1.02 -6.61
CA SER A 214 -11.84 0.22 -6.29
C SER A 214 -10.90 1.32 -5.79
N LEU A 215 -9.63 1.28 -6.16
CA LEU A 215 -8.67 2.30 -5.72
C LEU A 215 -8.96 3.63 -6.41
N PRO A 216 -8.90 4.76 -5.69
CA PRO A 216 -9.07 6.07 -6.30
C PRO A 216 -7.85 6.42 -7.17
N PRO A 217 -7.90 7.49 -7.97
CA PRO A 217 -6.69 8.07 -8.54
C PRO A 217 -5.67 8.39 -7.44
N ALA A 218 -4.40 8.12 -7.70
CA ALA A 218 -3.33 8.43 -6.77
C ALA A 218 -3.22 9.96 -6.53
N PRO A 219 -2.72 10.41 -5.36
CA PRO A 219 -2.19 9.60 -4.27
C PRO A 219 -3.26 8.97 -3.37
N TRP A 220 -3.11 7.68 -3.08
CA TRP A 220 -3.95 6.97 -2.13
C TRP A 220 -3.60 7.39 -0.70
N LYS A 221 -4.64 7.69 0.08
CA LYS A 221 -4.51 8.11 1.47
C LYS A 221 -5.59 7.43 2.28
N ALA A 222 -5.27 7.17 3.53
CA ALA A 222 -6.24 6.80 4.52
C ALA A 222 -6.21 7.76 5.71
N ARG A 223 -7.27 7.71 6.51
CA ARG A 223 -7.35 8.34 7.80
C ARG A 223 -7.45 7.26 8.87
N VAL A 224 -6.75 7.44 9.97
CA VAL A 224 -6.91 6.61 11.17
C VAL A 224 -7.46 7.48 12.29
N SER A 225 -8.27 6.88 13.15
CA SER A 225 -8.79 7.50 14.36
C SER A 225 -8.73 6.48 15.50
N PHE A 226 -8.62 6.98 16.74
CA PHE A 226 -8.47 6.14 17.92
C PHE A 226 -9.38 6.61 19.07
N GLY A 227 -9.74 5.68 19.97
CA GLY A 227 -10.49 6.01 21.17
C GLY A 227 -11.86 6.62 20.87
N MET A 228 -12.24 7.65 21.61
CA MET A 228 -13.55 8.30 21.45
C MET A 228 -13.75 8.87 20.05
N ASP A 229 -12.68 9.38 19.44
CA ASP A 229 -12.70 9.96 18.11
C ASP A 229 -12.91 8.91 16.99
N ALA A 230 -12.52 7.65 17.24
CA ALA A 230 -12.94 6.53 16.40
C ALA A 230 -14.43 6.24 16.60
N VAL A 231 -14.87 6.13 17.86
CA VAL A 231 -16.24 5.74 18.24
C VAL A 231 -17.29 6.73 17.70
N THR A 232 -17.05 8.04 17.82
CA THR A 232 -17.99 9.08 17.35
C THR A 232 -18.19 9.09 15.85
N ARG A 233 -17.27 8.48 15.09
CA ARG A 233 -17.32 8.39 13.62
C ARG A 233 -17.75 7.01 13.13
N MET A 234 -18.05 6.07 14.03
CA MET A 234 -18.59 4.78 13.64
C MET A 234 -20.05 4.96 13.17
N PRO A 235 -20.45 4.29 12.07
CA PRO A 235 -21.79 4.40 11.48
C PRO A 235 -22.86 3.54 12.16
#